data_AF-A0A0R3MNN8-F1
#
_entry.id   AF-A0A0R3MNN8-F1
#
_cell.length_a   1.000
_cell.length_b   1.000
_cell.length_c   1.000
_cell.angle_alpha   90.00
_cell.angle_beta   90.00
_cell.angle_gamma   90.00
#
_symmetry.space_group_name_H-M   'P 1'
#
loop_
_entity.id
_entity.type
_entity.pdbx_description
1 polymer ?
#
loop_
_entity_poly.entity_id
_entity_poly.type
_entity_poly.pdbx_seq_one_letter_code
_entity_poly.pdbx_strand_id
1 'polypeptide(L)'
;MFPSSGVPATDAHNTILDPNTVNCDDLWYSTTRCQPRFDPAAANATLSELINLVNCAGIPYDCTKFDNLCRAVRYLTKMYCAPLTGGPAAYGAVFDPPLLELPDDCCTHFTVIPNVENNGAVTINLHPVLRNDLQELRPGDFTAGIPIELIWCNGKFVVPYMVRSQTPVEFKGQLDYWVRPDGSDATGDGTANSPSKAFRTINYAFQTAMSRYVRSPEMILNIRLGIPGDYEGARIYKFPGIINIIGDIVAPAGYRIHCSTGADGGVCIFAEGSTVHTRGVNLILDAQSTLTGTGPIGVFAYRNAVMSFSHGRAELNINGHAISSGFFESGGGVLHISEGSVVVDGKGRQIAHGMGSQANAGFTGCTGAVTPNQLTITWINCNFIVAAYWAYALAGVGVSNDVISGVPVVTVVDSGCVGPEYNATVNAFVYGGGKVIPGATAGSVGSGGVFQP
;
A
#
# COMPACT_ATOMS: atom_id res chain seq x y z
N MET A 1 56.42 -27.95 0.89
CA MET A 1 56.93 -26.59 1.18
C MET A 1 58.24 -26.68 1.94
N PHE A 2 58.28 -27.49 3.00
CA PHE A 2 59.52 -27.87 3.67
C PHE A 2 60.47 -28.68 2.76
N PRO A 3 61.79 -28.51 2.87
CA PRO A 3 62.78 -29.39 2.25
C PRO A 3 62.64 -30.85 2.74
N SER A 4 62.93 -31.79 1.84
CA SER A 4 63.04 -33.22 2.18
C SER A 4 64.27 -33.55 3.05
N SER A 5 65.25 -32.66 3.08
CA SER A 5 66.45 -32.76 3.92
C SER A 5 66.80 -31.36 4.46
N GLY A 6 66.38 -31.07 5.68
CA GLY A 6 66.60 -29.79 6.34
C GLY A 6 67.07 -29.95 7.79
N VAL A 7 67.10 -28.85 8.51
CA VAL A 7 67.41 -28.80 9.95
C VAL A 7 66.15 -28.43 10.75
N PRO A 8 66.05 -28.80 12.03
CA PRO A 8 64.95 -28.35 12.88
C PRO A 8 64.83 -26.82 12.96
N ALA A 9 63.66 -26.31 13.32
CA ALA A 9 63.41 -24.88 13.46
C ALA A 9 64.40 -24.18 14.42
N THR A 10 64.89 -24.89 15.44
CA THR A 10 65.90 -24.37 16.38
C THR A 10 67.24 -24.02 15.73
N ASP A 11 67.58 -24.69 14.64
CA ASP A 11 68.86 -24.57 13.93
C ASP A 11 68.77 -23.63 12.70
N ALA A 12 67.56 -23.21 12.34
CA ALA A 12 67.30 -22.21 11.32
C ALA A 12 66.80 -20.94 12.01
N HIS A 13 67.66 -19.93 12.16
CA HIS A 13 67.28 -18.63 12.73
C HIS A 13 66.06 -18.05 12.00
N ASN A 14 64.89 -18.23 12.60
CA ASN A 14 63.63 -17.70 12.10
C ASN A 14 62.81 -17.20 13.28
N THR A 15 62.03 -16.14 13.07
CA THR A 15 61.39 -15.35 14.15
C THR A 15 60.09 -15.95 14.69
N ILE A 16 59.67 -17.13 14.22
CA ILE A 16 58.41 -17.76 14.66
C ILE A 16 58.69 -18.77 15.77
N LEU A 17 57.93 -18.68 16.87
CA LEU A 17 57.77 -19.78 17.81
C LEU A 17 56.86 -20.85 17.21
N ASP A 18 57.43 -22.03 16.94
CA ASP A 18 56.78 -23.33 16.67
C ASP A 18 55.58 -23.30 15.70
N PRO A 19 55.78 -23.54 14.38
CA PRO A 19 54.68 -23.60 13.43
C PRO A 19 53.69 -24.73 13.81
N ASN A 20 52.39 -24.44 13.81
CA ASN A 20 51.36 -25.46 14.01
C ASN A 20 51.13 -26.26 12.71
N THR A 21 51.93 -27.30 12.51
CA THR A 21 51.86 -28.19 11.34
C THR A 21 51.27 -29.55 11.70
N VAL A 22 50.76 -30.26 10.70
CA VAL A 22 50.27 -31.64 10.84
C VAL A 22 50.75 -32.47 9.67
N ASN A 23 51.08 -33.74 9.93
CA ASN A 23 51.53 -34.74 8.95
C ASN A 23 52.89 -34.46 8.28
N CYS A 24 53.69 -33.50 8.75
CA CYS A 24 55.07 -33.26 8.28
C CYS A 24 56.05 -33.07 9.43
N ASP A 25 57.32 -33.28 9.10
CA ASP A 25 58.44 -32.74 9.86
C ASP A 25 58.74 -31.30 9.39
N ASP A 26 58.86 -30.39 10.35
CA ASP A 26 59.05 -28.94 10.11
C ASP A 26 60.51 -28.62 9.82
N LEU A 27 61.05 -29.23 8.77
CA LEU A 27 62.45 -29.06 8.39
C LEU A 27 62.65 -27.74 7.65
N TRP A 28 63.73 -27.02 7.95
CA TRP A 28 64.07 -25.73 7.35
C TRP A 28 65.36 -25.80 6.55
N TYR A 29 65.56 -24.88 5.61
CA TYR A 29 66.81 -24.81 4.87
C TYR A 29 67.94 -24.38 5.82
N SER A 30 69.02 -25.17 5.85
CA SER A 30 70.19 -24.86 6.69
C SER A 30 70.85 -23.56 6.23
N THR A 31 71.14 -22.66 7.17
CA THR A 31 71.90 -21.42 6.91
C THR A 31 73.41 -21.64 7.01
N THR A 32 73.85 -22.78 7.57
CA THR A 32 75.25 -23.06 7.95
C THR A 32 75.91 -24.20 7.18
N ARG A 33 75.15 -25.07 6.49
CA ARG A 33 75.67 -26.24 5.74
C ARG A 33 75.28 -26.19 4.27
N CYS A 34 76.26 -26.42 3.37
CA CYS A 34 76.11 -26.53 1.91
C CYS A 34 74.99 -25.64 1.34
N GLN A 35 75.23 -24.33 1.31
CA GLN A 35 74.21 -23.36 0.91
C GLN A 35 73.73 -23.62 -0.53
N PRO A 36 72.41 -23.77 -0.74
CA PRO A 36 71.85 -23.86 -2.08
C PRO A 36 72.10 -22.54 -2.86
N ARG A 37 71.82 -22.53 -4.17
CA ARG A 37 72.00 -21.33 -5.03
C ARG A 37 71.01 -20.18 -4.71
N PHE A 38 70.23 -20.29 -3.65
CA PHE A 38 69.29 -19.29 -3.17
C PHE A 38 69.60 -18.96 -1.71
N ASP A 39 69.16 -17.80 -1.23
CA ASP A 39 69.31 -17.39 0.16
C ASP A 39 68.39 -18.22 1.08
N PRO A 40 68.94 -19.12 1.92
CA PRO A 40 68.14 -19.98 2.79
C PRO A 40 67.35 -19.20 3.83
N ALA A 41 67.88 -18.06 4.29
CA ALA A 41 67.21 -17.23 5.30
C ALA A 41 65.97 -16.55 4.70
N ALA A 42 66.10 -15.98 3.50
CA ALA A 42 64.96 -15.39 2.78
C ALA A 42 63.88 -16.42 2.42
N ALA A 43 64.30 -17.63 2.02
CA ALA A 43 63.38 -18.74 1.75
C ALA A 43 62.62 -19.13 3.02
N ASN A 44 63.33 -19.39 4.13
CA ASN A 44 62.73 -19.73 5.42
C ASN A 44 61.78 -18.62 5.91
N ALA A 45 62.15 -17.34 5.80
CA ALA A 45 61.26 -16.23 6.15
C ALA A 45 59.95 -16.23 5.34
N THR A 46 60.03 -16.51 4.04
CA THR A 46 58.84 -16.62 3.18
C THR A 46 57.95 -17.80 3.57
N LEU A 47 58.54 -18.96 3.86
CA LEU A 47 57.79 -20.13 4.33
C LEU A 47 57.07 -19.83 5.65
N SER A 48 57.77 -19.16 6.56
CA SER A 48 57.28 -18.68 7.85
C SER A 48 56.04 -17.79 7.71
N GLU A 49 56.08 -16.78 6.84
CA GLU A 49 54.94 -15.90 6.59
C GLU A 49 53.73 -16.65 6.03
N LEU A 50 53.94 -17.61 5.12
CA LEU A 50 52.86 -18.43 4.58
C LEU A 50 52.23 -19.34 5.65
N ILE A 51 53.03 -19.94 6.52
CA ILE A 51 52.54 -20.77 7.61
C ILE A 51 51.82 -19.92 8.65
N ASN A 52 52.34 -18.74 8.99
CA ASN A 52 51.65 -17.79 9.87
C ASN A 52 50.31 -17.38 9.30
N LEU A 53 50.22 -17.09 8.00
CA LEU A 53 48.95 -16.77 7.36
C LEU A 53 47.93 -17.91 7.51
N VAL A 54 48.36 -19.16 7.35
CA VAL A 54 47.54 -20.36 7.52
C VAL A 54 47.10 -20.54 8.97
N ASN A 55 48.03 -20.40 9.93
CA ASN A 55 47.74 -20.50 11.36
C ASN A 55 46.84 -19.36 11.86
N CYS A 56 47.04 -18.13 11.38
CA CYS A 56 46.18 -16.97 11.64
C CYS A 56 44.76 -17.17 11.13
N ALA A 57 44.58 -17.99 10.09
CA ALA A 57 43.26 -18.40 9.60
C ALA A 57 42.60 -19.49 10.48
N GLY A 58 43.25 -19.92 11.57
CA GLY A 58 42.74 -20.92 12.51
C GLY A 58 42.84 -22.36 12.03
N ILE A 59 43.56 -22.61 10.93
CA ILE A 59 43.80 -23.97 10.41
C ILE A 59 45.28 -24.34 10.57
N PRO A 60 45.62 -25.57 11.00
CA PRO A 60 47.00 -26.02 10.98
C PRO A 60 47.46 -26.27 9.53
N TYR A 61 48.74 -26.05 9.26
CA TYR A 61 49.30 -26.34 7.94
C TYR A 61 49.48 -27.86 7.75
N ASP A 62 48.79 -28.45 6.76
CA ASP A 62 48.82 -29.89 6.48
C ASP A 62 49.62 -30.17 5.20
N CYS A 63 50.82 -30.75 5.31
CA CYS A 63 51.70 -30.93 4.15
C CYS A 63 51.16 -31.90 3.07
N THR A 64 50.14 -32.69 3.39
CA THR A 64 49.49 -33.61 2.45
C THR A 64 48.52 -32.89 1.51
N LYS A 65 48.23 -31.62 1.78
CA LYS A 65 47.26 -30.80 1.04
C LYS A 65 47.95 -29.69 0.26
N PHE A 66 47.56 -29.54 -1.00
CA PHE A 66 48.07 -28.47 -1.87
C PHE A 66 47.34 -27.14 -1.68
N ASP A 67 46.18 -27.13 -1.01
CA ASP A 67 45.24 -26.01 -0.96
C ASP A 67 45.25 -25.23 0.38
N ASN A 68 46.18 -25.51 1.30
CA ASN A 68 46.25 -24.85 2.62
C ASN A 68 46.19 -23.31 2.52
N LEU A 69 47.02 -22.72 1.66
CA LEU A 69 47.07 -21.28 1.47
C LEU A 69 45.75 -20.74 0.88
N CYS A 70 45.16 -21.45 -0.09
CA CYS A 70 43.89 -21.06 -0.69
C CYS A 70 42.77 -21.07 0.36
N ARG A 71 42.71 -22.12 1.20
CA ARG A 71 41.75 -22.22 2.30
C ARG A 71 41.96 -21.14 3.35
N ALA A 72 43.21 -20.88 3.75
CA ALA A 72 43.55 -19.82 4.70
C ALA A 72 43.10 -18.44 4.21
N VAL A 73 43.41 -18.12 2.95
CA VAL A 73 42.98 -16.86 2.32
C VAL A 73 41.45 -16.75 2.33
N ARG A 74 40.72 -17.83 2.00
CA ARG A 74 39.24 -17.85 2.05
C ARG A 74 38.68 -17.62 3.47
N TYR A 75 39.28 -18.22 4.50
CA TYR A 75 38.89 -17.97 5.89
C TYR A 75 39.16 -16.52 6.32
N LEU A 76 40.31 -15.96 5.94
CA LEU A 76 40.70 -14.59 6.30
C LEU A 76 39.89 -13.52 5.56
N THR A 77 39.46 -13.78 4.33
CA THR A 77 38.56 -12.86 3.61
C THR A 77 37.11 -12.93 4.09
N LYS A 78 36.75 -13.92 4.93
CA LYS A 78 35.41 -14.15 5.48
C LYS A 78 34.31 -14.16 4.41
N MET A 79 34.63 -14.54 3.18
CA MET A 79 33.68 -14.65 2.08
C MET A 79 33.21 -16.10 1.97
N TYR A 80 32.00 -16.37 2.45
CA TYR A 80 31.39 -17.69 2.38
C TYR A 80 30.26 -17.70 1.37
N CYS A 81 30.22 -18.74 0.54
CA CYS A 81 29.11 -19.03 -0.36
C CYS A 81 28.59 -20.43 -0.05
N ALA A 82 27.26 -20.59 -0.01
CA ALA A 82 26.64 -21.88 0.22
C ALA A 82 25.32 -22.01 -0.54
N PRO A 83 25.14 -23.06 -1.37
CA PRO A 83 23.80 -23.44 -1.81
C PRO A 83 23.00 -23.90 -0.59
N LEU A 84 21.76 -23.42 -0.46
CA LEU A 84 20.86 -23.94 0.57
C LEU A 84 20.18 -25.21 0.05
N THR A 85 20.20 -26.25 0.87
CA THR A 85 19.51 -27.52 0.65
C THR A 85 18.44 -27.70 1.71
N GLY A 86 17.47 -28.60 1.53
CA GLY A 86 16.37 -28.79 2.49
C GLY A 86 15.05 -28.15 2.05
N GLY A 87 14.21 -27.84 3.04
CA GLY A 87 12.79 -27.46 2.83
C GLY A 87 12.49 -26.00 3.18
N PRO A 88 11.26 -25.53 2.90
CA PRO A 88 10.89 -24.11 2.89
C PRO A 88 10.91 -23.39 4.25
N ALA A 89 11.11 -24.10 5.35
CA ALA A 89 11.26 -23.53 6.71
C ALA A 89 12.58 -23.93 7.40
N ALA A 90 13.31 -24.89 6.84
CA ALA A 90 14.50 -25.47 7.43
C ALA A 90 15.49 -25.81 6.32
N TYR A 91 16.44 -24.92 6.11
CA TYR A 91 17.52 -25.10 5.14
C TYR A 91 18.77 -25.62 5.85
N GLY A 92 19.45 -26.55 5.20
CA GLY A 92 20.84 -26.91 5.48
C GLY A 92 21.77 -26.13 4.56
N ALA A 93 22.83 -25.57 5.10
CA ALA A 93 23.90 -24.92 4.34
C ALA A 93 25.21 -25.65 4.59
N VAL A 94 25.87 -26.08 3.52
CA VAL A 94 27.27 -26.54 3.58
C VAL A 94 28.13 -25.37 3.10
N PHE A 95 28.81 -24.71 4.03
CA PHE A 95 29.67 -23.59 3.72
C PHE A 95 31.00 -24.08 3.12
N ASP A 96 31.47 -23.40 2.07
CA ASP A 96 32.82 -23.56 1.54
C ASP A 96 33.61 -22.25 1.75
N PRO A 97 34.69 -22.25 2.57
CA PRO A 97 35.20 -23.39 3.34
C PRO A 97 34.28 -23.74 4.54
N PRO A 98 34.33 -24.97 5.07
CA PRO A 98 33.53 -25.36 6.24
C PRO A 98 33.81 -24.43 7.41
N LEU A 99 32.75 -23.95 8.07
CA LEU A 99 32.89 -23.11 9.25
C LEU A 99 33.61 -23.89 10.36
N LEU A 100 34.70 -23.33 10.87
CA LEU A 100 35.42 -23.88 12.03
C LEU A 100 34.65 -23.53 13.30
N GLU A 101 34.33 -22.24 13.47
CA GLU A 101 33.41 -21.68 14.46
C GLU A 101 32.81 -20.40 13.85
N LEU A 102 31.59 -20.02 14.26
CA LEU A 102 31.00 -18.74 13.88
C LEU A 102 31.41 -17.71 14.95
N PRO A 103 32.37 -16.82 14.69
CA PRO A 103 32.77 -15.84 15.68
C PRO A 103 31.60 -14.87 15.91
N ASP A 104 31.07 -14.85 17.13
CA ASP A 104 29.98 -13.93 17.51
C ASP A 104 30.41 -12.46 17.49
N ASP A 105 31.72 -12.22 17.61
CA ASP A 105 32.31 -10.87 17.73
C ASP A 105 32.49 -10.14 16.39
N CYS A 106 32.19 -10.81 15.26
CA CYS A 106 32.36 -10.23 13.93
C CYS A 106 31.19 -10.59 13.02
N CYS A 107 30.42 -9.58 12.61
CA CYS A 107 29.41 -9.67 11.55
C CYS A 107 30.01 -10.34 10.31
N THR A 108 29.71 -11.63 10.11
CA THR A 108 30.28 -12.42 9.00
C THR A 108 29.25 -12.47 7.88
N HIS A 109 29.67 -12.13 6.66
CA HIS A 109 28.78 -12.05 5.50
C HIS A 109 28.77 -13.38 4.73
N PHE A 110 27.58 -13.79 4.33
CA PHE A 110 27.32 -15.00 3.57
C PHE A 110 26.49 -14.64 2.35
N THR A 111 26.78 -15.26 1.21
CA THR A 111 25.83 -15.30 0.09
C THR A 111 25.25 -16.70 0.02
N VAL A 112 23.93 -16.79 0.19
CA VAL A 112 23.19 -18.06 0.13
C VAL A 112 22.20 -18.05 -1.01
N ILE A 113 21.94 -19.21 -1.61
CA ILE A 113 20.99 -19.33 -2.72
C ILE A 113 19.90 -20.34 -2.30
N PRO A 114 18.67 -19.91 -2.01
CA PRO A 114 17.56 -20.80 -1.69
C PRO A 114 17.24 -21.71 -2.88
N ASN A 115 17.06 -23.01 -2.61
CA ASN A 115 16.60 -23.98 -3.63
C ASN A 115 15.08 -23.94 -3.84
N VAL A 116 14.31 -23.53 -2.83
CA VAL A 116 12.86 -23.37 -2.86
C VAL A 116 12.45 -22.07 -2.17
N GLU A 117 11.27 -21.56 -2.50
CA GLU A 117 10.67 -20.40 -1.83
C GLU A 117 10.30 -20.76 -0.38
N ASN A 118 10.54 -19.85 0.56
CA ASN A 118 10.16 -20.09 1.96
C ASN A 118 8.66 -19.87 2.19
N ASN A 119 8.09 -20.62 3.13
CA ASN A 119 6.66 -20.57 3.48
C ASN A 119 6.40 -19.94 4.87
N GLY A 120 7.40 -19.28 5.47
CA GLY A 120 7.32 -18.73 6.82
C GLY A 120 8.70 -18.53 7.43
N ALA A 121 8.78 -18.67 8.75
CA ALA A 121 10.03 -18.59 9.49
C ALA A 121 11.08 -19.57 8.94
N VAL A 122 12.33 -19.12 8.87
CA VAL A 122 13.43 -19.86 8.25
C VAL A 122 14.51 -20.11 9.28
N THR A 123 15.05 -21.34 9.26
CA THR A 123 16.30 -21.68 9.94
C THR A 123 17.36 -22.12 8.93
N ILE A 124 18.64 -21.82 9.24
CA ILE A 124 19.82 -22.34 8.56
C ILE A 124 20.67 -23.08 9.59
N ASN A 125 20.88 -24.39 9.39
CA ASN A 125 21.63 -25.25 10.33
C ASN A 125 21.13 -25.07 11.78
N LEU A 126 19.80 -25.06 11.98
CA LEU A 126 19.10 -24.87 13.27
C LEU A 126 19.13 -23.44 13.85
N HIS A 127 19.79 -22.48 13.20
CA HIS A 127 19.80 -21.08 13.63
C HIS A 127 18.74 -20.26 12.91
N PRO A 128 18.05 -19.33 13.59
CA PRO A 128 17.02 -18.51 12.96
C PRO A 128 17.62 -17.53 11.96
N VAL A 129 16.87 -17.29 10.89
CA VAL A 129 17.13 -16.22 9.92
C VAL A 129 16.10 -15.12 10.10
N LEU A 130 16.58 -13.91 10.37
CA LEU A 130 15.77 -12.74 10.67
C LEU A 130 15.91 -11.69 9.56
N ARG A 131 14.91 -10.83 9.46
CA ARG A 131 14.94 -9.60 8.65
C ARG A 131 15.82 -8.55 9.32
N ASN A 132 16.12 -7.47 8.61
CA ASN A 132 16.89 -6.34 9.17
C ASN A 132 16.17 -5.64 10.36
N ASP A 133 14.87 -5.87 10.56
CA ASP A 133 14.08 -5.41 11.70
C ASP A 133 14.01 -6.42 12.86
N LEU A 134 14.82 -7.49 12.80
CA LEU A 134 14.93 -8.57 13.77
C LEU A 134 13.66 -9.43 13.94
N GLN A 135 12.70 -9.32 13.04
CA GLN A 135 11.56 -10.24 12.97
C GLN A 135 11.90 -11.45 12.10
N GLU A 136 11.18 -12.55 12.30
CA GLU A 136 11.29 -13.73 11.44
C GLU A 136 10.94 -13.41 9.99
N LEU A 137 11.57 -14.13 9.06
CA LEU A 137 11.19 -14.09 7.65
C LEU A 137 9.74 -14.56 7.45
N ARG A 138 9.07 -13.97 6.47
CA ARG A 138 7.70 -14.27 6.06
C ARG A 138 7.69 -15.03 4.72
N PRO A 139 6.58 -15.67 4.35
CA PRO A 139 6.48 -16.39 3.07
C PRO A 139 6.94 -15.51 1.90
N GLY A 140 7.83 -16.04 1.07
CA GLY A 140 8.35 -15.38 -0.12
C GLY A 140 9.50 -14.40 0.09
N ASP A 141 10.01 -14.23 1.31
CA ASP A 141 11.23 -13.46 1.58
C ASP A 141 12.49 -14.12 0.99
N PHE A 142 12.54 -15.45 1.00
CA PHE A 142 13.53 -16.25 0.30
C PHE A 142 12.91 -16.77 -0.99
N THR A 143 13.39 -16.28 -2.13
CA THR A 143 12.93 -16.73 -3.45
C THR A 143 13.90 -17.75 -4.02
N ALA A 144 13.37 -18.84 -4.59
CA ALA A 144 14.18 -19.89 -5.19
C ALA A 144 15.10 -19.33 -6.29
N GLY A 145 16.38 -19.69 -6.23
CA GLY A 145 17.40 -19.32 -7.22
C GLY A 145 17.91 -17.89 -7.14
N ILE A 146 17.41 -17.06 -6.23
CA ILE A 146 17.89 -15.68 -6.04
C ILE A 146 18.96 -15.65 -4.95
N PRO A 147 20.18 -15.16 -5.22
CA PRO A 147 21.19 -14.98 -4.19
C PRO A 147 20.75 -13.98 -3.11
N ILE A 148 20.94 -14.36 -1.86
CA ILE A 148 20.57 -13.59 -0.67
C ILE A 148 21.82 -13.38 0.17
N GLU A 149 22.14 -12.12 0.46
CA GLU A 149 23.15 -11.80 1.46
C GLU A 149 22.59 -11.98 2.87
N LEU A 150 23.36 -12.64 3.74
CA LEU A 150 23.09 -12.82 5.16
C LEU A 150 24.29 -12.39 5.98
N ILE A 151 24.03 -11.89 7.19
CA ILE A 151 25.05 -11.57 8.19
C ILE A 151 24.83 -12.47 9.41
N TRP A 152 25.87 -13.19 9.84
CA TRP A 152 25.89 -13.81 11.16
C TRP A 152 26.27 -12.80 12.22
N CYS A 153 25.42 -12.62 13.24
CA CYS A 153 25.72 -11.79 14.40
C CYS A 153 24.92 -12.29 15.62
N ASN A 154 25.58 -12.44 16.78
CA ASN A 154 24.95 -12.82 18.05
C ASN A 154 24.10 -14.10 17.98
N GLY A 155 24.63 -15.18 17.41
CA GLY A 155 23.90 -16.46 17.32
C GLY A 155 22.79 -16.55 16.27
N LYS A 156 22.66 -15.56 15.37
CA LYS A 156 21.55 -15.46 14.39
C LYS A 156 22.04 -15.03 13.02
N PHE A 157 21.31 -15.42 11.99
CA PHE A 157 21.45 -14.85 10.64
C PHE A 157 20.49 -13.67 10.47
N VAL A 158 20.95 -12.60 9.84
CA VAL A 158 20.15 -11.41 9.53
C VAL A 158 20.30 -11.06 8.06
N VAL A 159 19.18 -10.83 7.37
CA VAL A 159 19.20 -10.23 6.03
C VAL A 159 19.44 -8.73 6.20
N PRO A 160 20.55 -8.15 5.70
CA PRO A 160 20.92 -6.77 6.01
C PRO A 160 20.13 -5.71 5.22
N TYR A 161 19.44 -6.12 4.16
CA TYR A 161 18.65 -5.25 3.29
C TYR A 161 17.14 -5.50 3.47
N MET A 162 16.31 -4.65 2.83
CA MET A 162 14.87 -4.83 2.83
C MET A 162 14.47 -6.12 2.11
N VAL A 163 13.82 -7.04 2.82
CA VAL A 163 13.25 -8.24 2.21
C VAL A 163 11.91 -7.94 1.55
N ARG A 164 11.41 -8.89 0.76
CA ARG A 164 10.13 -8.78 0.03
C ARG A 164 8.97 -8.40 0.95
N SER A 165 8.91 -8.95 2.16
CA SER A 165 7.86 -8.67 3.15
C SER A 165 7.94 -7.28 3.78
N GLN A 166 9.03 -6.55 3.53
CA GLN A 166 9.23 -5.16 3.93
C GLN A 166 9.11 -4.19 2.75
N THR A 167 9.14 -4.70 1.52
CA THR A 167 8.88 -3.91 0.33
C THR A 167 7.38 -3.95 0.01
N PRO A 168 6.69 -2.81 -0.08
CA PRO A 168 5.32 -2.81 -0.55
C PRO A 168 5.29 -3.45 -1.95
N VAL A 169 4.37 -4.38 -2.18
CA VAL A 169 4.27 -5.08 -3.45
C VAL A 169 3.43 -4.23 -4.39
N GLU A 170 3.90 -3.97 -5.61
CA GLU A 170 3.02 -3.37 -6.61
C GLU A 170 1.88 -4.34 -6.94
N PHE A 171 0.66 -3.94 -6.63
CA PHE A 171 -0.52 -4.72 -6.95
C PHE A 171 -1.14 -4.20 -8.25
N LYS A 172 -1.26 -5.08 -9.23
CA LYS A 172 -1.90 -4.82 -10.52
C LYS A 172 -3.12 -5.72 -10.64
N GLY A 173 -4.28 -5.17 -10.98
CA GLY A 173 -5.54 -5.90 -11.08
C GLY A 173 -6.51 -5.61 -9.95
N GLN A 174 -7.39 -6.57 -9.65
CA GLN A 174 -8.52 -6.41 -8.73
C GLN A 174 -8.20 -6.95 -7.33
N LEU A 175 -8.41 -6.12 -6.32
CA LEU A 175 -8.31 -6.47 -4.90
C LEU A 175 -9.68 -6.33 -4.26
N ASP A 176 -10.27 -7.44 -3.81
CA ASP A 176 -11.57 -7.46 -3.14
C ASP A 176 -11.41 -7.51 -1.63
N TYR A 177 -11.97 -6.51 -0.95
CA TYR A 177 -12.06 -6.43 0.50
C TYR A 177 -13.51 -6.39 0.96
N TRP A 178 -13.82 -7.19 1.98
CA TRP A 178 -15.10 -7.16 2.65
C TRP A 178 -15.07 -6.23 3.85
N VAL A 179 -16.11 -5.42 3.98
CA VAL A 179 -16.38 -4.56 5.14
C VAL A 179 -17.71 -4.96 5.74
N ARG A 180 -17.79 -5.09 7.06
CA ARG A 180 -19.04 -5.37 7.77
C ARG A 180 -19.14 -4.53 9.04
N PRO A 181 -20.36 -4.11 9.45
CA PRO A 181 -20.58 -3.44 10.72
C PRO A 181 -20.36 -4.32 11.94
N ASP A 182 -20.17 -5.64 11.79
CA ASP A 182 -19.75 -6.58 12.83
C ASP A 182 -18.32 -7.12 12.58
N GLY A 183 -17.59 -6.54 11.61
CA GLY A 183 -16.25 -6.96 11.24
C GLY A 183 -15.22 -6.74 12.34
N SER A 184 -14.28 -7.67 12.46
CA SER A 184 -13.24 -7.72 13.50
C SER A 184 -11.98 -8.42 12.98
N ASP A 185 -11.67 -8.26 11.69
CA ASP A 185 -10.57 -8.95 11.03
C ASP A 185 -9.21 -8.66 11.69
N ALA A 186 -8.76 -9.61 12.50
CA ALA A 186 -7.48 -9.56 13.21
C ALA A 186 -6.28 -9.80 12.28
N THR A 187 -6.48 -10.42 11.10
CA THR A 187 -5.42 -10.63 10.12
C THR A 187 -5.28 -9.45 9.15
N GLY A 188 -6.28 -8.56 9.12
CA GLY A 188 -6.34 -7.37 8.28
C GLY A 188 -6.32 -7.69 6.79
N ASP A 189 -6.75 -8.87 6.39
CA ASP A 189 -6.74 -9.32 4.99
C ASP A 189 -8.03 -9.04 4.23
N GLY A 190 -9.16 -8.82 4.92
CA GLY A 190 -10.45 -8.50 4.31
C GLY A 190 -11.01 -9.58 3.39
N THR A 191 -10.49 -10.80 3.43
CA THR A 191 -10.61 -11.78 2.34
C THR A 191 -11.97 -12.45 2.23
N ALA A 192 -12.81 -12.38 3.26
CA ALA A 192 -14.10 -13.07 3.27
C ALA A 192 -15.21 -12.27 3.95
N ASN A 193 -16.44 -12.46 3.47
CA ASN A 193 -17.65 -11.91 4.07
C ASN A 193 -18.02 -12.67 5.36
N SER A 194 -17.20 -12.57 6.40
CA SER A 194 -17.48 -13.11 7.72
C SER A 194 -17.01 -12.13 8.81
N PRO A 195 -17.60 -12.15 10.01
CA PRO A 195 -17.22 -11.21 11.07
C PRO A 195 -15.72 -11.23 11.42
N SER A 196 -15.07 -12.40 11.34
CA SER A 196 -13.65 -12.57 11.68
C SER A 196 -12.68 -12.24 10.54
N LYS A 197 -13.17 -11.98 9.32
CA LYS A 197 -12.35 -11.74 8.12
C LYS A 197 -12.72 -10.49 7.33
N ALA A 198 -13.80 -9.80 7.70
CA ALA A 198 -14.15 -8.51 7.13
C ALA A 198 -13.62 -7.38 8.01
N PHE A 199 -13.19 -6.30 7.35
CA PHE A 199 -12.86 -5.06 8.05
C PHE A 199 -14.10 -4.45 8.70
N ARG A 200 -13.91 -3.73 9.81
CA ARG A 200 -15.00 -3.00 10.48
C ARG A 200 -15.47 -1.77 9.69
N THR A 201 -14.54 -1.08 9.02
CA THR A 201 -14.81 0.23 8.40
C THR A 201 -14.20 0.32 6.99
N ILE A 202 -14.79 1.16 6.15
CA ILE A 202 -14.29 1.44 4.79
C ILE A 202 -12.90 2.07 4.86
N ASN A 203 -12.69 2.99 5.80
CA ASN A 203 -11.41 3.66 6.02
C ASN A 203 -10.30 2.67 6.38
N TYR A 204 -10.59 1.70 7.26
CA TYR A 204 -9.59 0.71 7.65
C TYR A 204 -9.24 -0.24 6.48
N ALA A 205 -10.23 -0.62 5.66
CA ALA A 205 -9.99 -1.40 4.45
C ALA A 205 -9.08 -0.62 3.46
N PHE A 206 -9.38 0.65 3.22
CA PHE A 206 -8.59 1.52 2.34
C PHE A 206 -7.16 1.71 2.86
N GLN A 207 -6.98 2.09 4.13
CA GLN A 207 -5.67 2.26 4.74
C GLN A 207 -4.85 0.95 4.71
N THR A 208 -5.50 -0.20 4.87
CA THR A 208 -4.83 -1.49 4.77
C THR A 208 -4.35 -1.80 3.35
N ALA A 209 -5.13 -1.47 2.31
CA ALA A 209 -4.66 -1.57 0.93
C ALA A 209 -3.42 -0.68 0.70
N MET A 210 -3.48 0.55 1.20
CA MET A 210 -2.42 1.56 1.03
C MET A 210 -1.12 1.24 1.80
N SER A 211 -1.19 0.44 2.86
CA SER A 211 -0.02 0.02 3.63
C SER A 211 0.61 -1.26 3.10
N ARG A 212 -0.18 -2.14 2.47
CA ARG A 212 0.28 -3.43 1.94
C ARG A 212 0.86 -3.33 0.54
N TYR A 213 0.30 -2.45 -0.29
CA TYR A 213 0.62 -2.41 -1.72
C TYR A 213 1.19 -1.05 -2.13
N VAL A 214 2.11 -1.06 -3.09
CA VAL A 214 2.49 0.17 -3.80
C VAL A 214 1.27 0.65 -4.58
N ARG A 215 1.04 1.97 -4.51
CA ARG A 215 -0.03 2.64 -5.24
C ARG A 215 0.22 2.51 -6.75
N SER A 216 -0.61 1.74 -7.44
CA SER A 216 -0.54 1.57 -8.89
C SER A 216 -1.82 2.11 -9.56
N PRO A 217 -1.72 2.83 -10.70
CA PRO A 217 -2.89 3.21 -11.50
C PRO A 217 -3.68 2.00 -12.02
N GLU A 218 -3.04 0.82 -12.10
CA GLU A 218 -3.65 -0.43 -12.56
C GLU A 218 -4.37 -1.18 -11.42
N MET A 219 -4.35 -0.65 -10.20
CA MET A 219 -5.02 -1.25 -9.05
C MET A 219 -6.50 -0.87 -9.02
N ILE A 220 -7.36 -1.88 -8.89
CA ILE A 220 -8.79 -1.73 -8.67
C ILE A 220 -9.11 -2.27 -7.28
N LEU A 221 -9.41 -1.39 -6.33
CA LEU A 221 -9.80 -1.78 -4.98
C LEU A 221 -11.32 -1.86 -4.88
N ASN A 222 -11.86 -3.07 -4.74
CA ASN A 222 -13.28 -3.31 -4.51
C ASN A 222 -13.55 -3.44 -3.01
N ILE A 223 -14.17 -2.43 -2.41
CA ILE A 223 -14.66 -2.45 -1.04
C ILE A 223 -16.13 -2.88 -1.04
N ARG A 224 -16.39 -4.11 -0.64
CA ARG A 224 -17.72 -4.74 -0.63
C ARG A 224 -18.33 -4.69 0.76
N LEU A 225 -19.51 -4.10 0.86
CA LEU A 225 -20.28 -4.06 2.09
C LEU A 225 -21.00 -5.41 2.26
N GLY A 226 -20.65 -6.16 3.29
CA GLY A 226 -20.97 -7.58 3.39
C GLY A 226 -22.39 -7.90 3.85
N ILE A 227 -22.99 -7.04 4.68
CA ILE A 227 -24.33 -7.22 5.26
C ILE A 227 -25.08 -5.89 5.38
N PRO A 228 -26.41 -5.88 5.46
CA PRO A 228 -27.15 -4.67 5.84
C PRO A 228 -26.68 -4.13 7.21
N GLY A 229 -26.56 -2.81 7.33
CA GLY A 229 -26.26 -2.10 8.57
C GLY A 229 -25.69 -0.71 8.33
N ASP A 230 -25.14 -0.13 9.39
CA ASP A 230 -24.54 1.20 9.40
C ASP A 230 -23.02 1.11 9.27
N TYR A 231 -22.51 1.79 8.26
CA TYR A 231 -21.09 1.90 7.92
C TYR A 231 -20.62 3.32 8.20
N GLU A 232 -19.40 3.45 8.69
CA GLU A 232 -18.74 4.74 8.83
C GLU A 232 -18.43 5.35 7.45
N GLY A 233 -18.48 6.68 7.37
CA GLY A 233 -18.11 7.45 6.20
C GLY A 233 -16.69 7.16 5.71
N ALA A 234 -16.54 7.22 4.39
CA ALA A 234 -15.30 6.90 3.70
C ALA A 234 -14.49 8.17 3.42
N ARG A 235 -13.18 8.09 3.67
CA ARG A 235 -12.20 9.15 3.40
C ARG A 235 -11.06 8.58 2.59
N ILE A 236 -11.06 8.92 1.31
CA ILE A 236 -10.18 8.36 0.31
C ILE A 236 -9.23 9.44 -0.18
N TYR A 237 -7.92 9.19 -0.08
CA TYR A 237 -6.90 10.19 -0.41
C TYR A 237 -5.82 9.59 -1.31
N LYS A 238 -5.55 10.27 -2.43
CA LYS A 238 -4.36 10.10 -3.28
C LYS A 238 -4.14 8.64 -3.70
N PHE A 239 -5.21 7.99 -4.16
CA PHE A 239 -5.18 6.66 -4.75
C PHE A 239 -5.19 6.76 -6.28
N PRO A 240 -4.11 6.37 -6.96
CA PRO A 240 -3.99 6.54 -8.41
C PRO A 240 -4.86 5.57 -9.22
N GLY A 241 -5.29 4.47 -8.60
CA GLY A 241 -6.17 3.49 -9.22
C GLY A 241 -7.66 3.82 -9.08
N ILE A 242 -8.49 2.80 -9.20
CA ILE A 242 -9.95 2.90 -9.06
C ILE A 242 -10.40 2.25 -7.76
N ILE A 243 -11.29 2.91 -7.03
CA ILE A 243 -11.92 2.36 -5.83
C ILE A 243 -13.41 2.18 -6.10
N ASN A 244 -13.91 0.97 -5.88
CA ASN A 244 -15.34 0.67 -5.96
C ASN A 244 -15.88 0.44 -4.56
N ILE A 245 -16.85 1.23 -4.12
CA ILE A 245 -17.62 0.99 -2.89
C ILE A 245 -18.94 0.34 -3.30
N ILE A 246 -19.14 -0.91 -2.90
CA ILE A 246 -20.19 -1.79 -3.44
C ILE A 246 -21.08 -2.30 -2.31
N GLY A 247 -22.32 -1.84 -2.24
CA GLY A 247 -23.38 -2.47 -1.45
C GLY A 247 -24.30 -3.35 -2.31
N ASP A 248 -25.57 -3.47 -1.90
CA ASP A 248 -26.59 -4.21 -2.64
C ASP A 248 -27.48 -3.25 -3.45
N ILE A 249 -27.50 -3.44 -4.78
CA ILE A 249 -28.30 -2.64 -5.71
C ILE A 249 -29.80 -2.91 -5.53
N VAL A 250 -30.18 -4.11 -5.08
CA VAL A 250 -31.58 -4.50 -4.87
C VAL A 250 -32.10 -3.98 -3.53
N ALA A 251 -31.25 -3.91 -2.50
CA ALA A 251 -31.59 -3.46 -1.16
C ALA A 251 -30.68 -2.32 -0.62
N PRO A 252 -30.50 -1.20 -1.36
CA PRO A 252 -29.52 -0.16 -1.02
C PRO A 252 -29.83 0.53 0.32
N ALA A 253 -31.11 0.62 0.70
CA ALA A 253 -31.54 1.17 1.99
C ALA A 253 -30.98 0.40 3.20
N GLY A 254 -30.61 -0.88 3.02
CA GLY A 254 -29.97 -1.69 4.03
C GLY A 254 -28.49 -1.36 4.24
N TYR A 255 -27.82 -0.69 3.29
CA TYR A 255 -26.37 -0.46 3.30
C TYR A 255 -26.08 1.03 3.48
N ARG A 256 -26.07 1.48 4.74
CA ARG A 256 -26.13 2.90 5.11
C ARG A 256 -24.75 3.43 5.47
N ILE A 257 -24.21 4.37 4.71
CA ILE A 257 -22.94 5.05 5.00
C ILE A 257 -23.26 6.36 5.74
N HIS A 258 -22.94 6.40 7.03
CA HIS A 258 -23.13 7.56 7.89
C HIS A 258 -21.95 8.52 7.81
N CYS A 259 -22.25 9.81 7.78
CA CYS A 259 -21.21 10.83 7.73
C CYS A 259 -20.32 10.79 8.99
N SER A 260 -19.01 10.75 8.78
CA SER A 260 -18.03 10.72 9.88
C SER A 260 -17.99 12.08 10.58
N THR A 261 -18.34 12.16 11.87
CA THR A 261 -18.17 13.38 12.66
C THR A 261 -16.68 13.60 12.95
N GLY A 262 -15.98 14.29 12.05
CA GLY A 262 -14.55 14.61 12.17
C GLY A 262 -14.26 16.07 11.76
N ALA A 263 -12.98 16.46 11.82
CA ALA A 263 -12.52 17.85 11.63
C ALA A 263 -12.97 18.53 10.30
N ASP A 264 -13.32 17.74 9.28
CA ASP A 264 -13.72 18.23 7.95
C ASP A 264 -15.24 18.33 7.77
N GLY A 265 -15.97 18.77 8.79
CA GLY A 265 -17.36 19.19 8.66
C GLY A 265 -18.42 18.08 8.64
N GLY A 266 -18.05 16.80 8.54
CA GLY A 266 -19.01 15.69 8.50
C GLY A 266 -19.32 15.26 7.07
N VAL A 267 -18.58 14.27 6.56
CA VAL A 267 -18.71 13.77 5.18
C VAL A 267 -18.96 12.26 5.13
N CYS A 268 -19.87 11.83 4.26
CA CYS A 268 -20.22 10.42 4.10
C CYS A 268 -19.24 9.75 3.13
N ILE A 269 -18.93 10.39 2.00
CA ILE A 269 -17.82 9.97 1.14
C ILE A 269 -17.00 11.19 0.72
N PHE A 270 -15.75 11.22 1.15
CA PHE A 270 -14.76 12.21 0.76
C PHE A 270 -13.71 11.54 -0.14
N ALA A 271 -13.41 12.15 -1.28
CA ALA A 271 -12.33 11.72 -2.17
C ALA A 271 -11.41 12.90 -2.52
N GLU A 272 -10.09 12.71 -2.38
CA GLU A 272 -9.07 13.65 -2.85
C GLU A 272 -8.14 12.95 -3.85
N GLY A 273 -8.00 13.50 -5.06
CA GLY A 273 -7.07 12.99 -6.09
C GLY A 273 -7.18 11.49 -6.34
N SER A 274 -8.40 10.94 -6.31
CA SER A 274 -8.69 9.51 -6.43
C SER A 274 -9.93 9.31 -7.30
N THR A 275 -10.03 8.15 -7.97
CA THR A 275 -11.25 7.75 -8.69
C THR A 275 -12.08 6.81 -7.82
N VAL A 276 -13.31 7.21 -7.48
CA VAL A 276 -14.22 6.45 -6.61
C VAL A 276 -15.54 6.21 -7.32
N HIS A 277 -15.90 4.96 -7.51
CA HIS A 277 -17.22 4.54 -7.99
C HIS A 277 -18.02 3.95 -6.83
N THR A 278 -19.27 4.36 -6.70
CA THR A 278 -20.15 3.90 -5.62
C THR A 278 -21.46 3.37 -6.19
N ARG A 279 -21.92 2.21 -5.68
CA ARG A 279 -23.18 1.58 -6.10
C ARG A 279 -23.85 0.79 -4.97
N GLY A 280 -25.18 0.72 -4.99
CA GLY A 280 -25.96 -0.09 -4.03
C GLY A 280 -25.86 0.35 -2.57
N VAL A 281 -25.70 1.65 -2.29
CA VAL A 281 -25.58 2.19 -0.92
C VAL A 281 -26.51 3.38 -0.70
N ASN A 282 -26.83 3.64 0.57
CA ASN A 282 -27.57 4.79 1.05
C ASN A 282 -26.65 5.73 1.86
N LEU A 283 -26.75 7.05 1.70
CA LEU A 283 -25.90 8.02 2.41
C LEU A 283 -26.70 8.76 3.49
N ILE A 284 -26.22 8.75 4.73
CA ILE A 284 -26.97 9.31 5.86
C ILE A 284 -26.19 10.45 6.52
N LEU A 285 -26.75 11.66 6.42
CA LEU A 285 -26.25 12.89 7.02
C LEU A 285 -26.94 13.14 8.36
N ASP A 286 -26.43 12.50 9.41
CA ASP A 286 -26.90 12.69 10.79
C ASP A 286 -26.07 13.74 11.57
N ALA A 287 -25.06 14.32 10.92
CA ALA A 287 -24.12 15.24 11.57
C ALA A 287 -24.82 16.48 12.13
N GLN A 288 -24.57 16.77 13.41
CA GLN A 288 -25.01 17.99 14.07
C GLN A 288 -23.93 19.06 13.93
N SER A 289 -24.14 20.05 13.06
CA SER A 289 -23.27 21.22 12.95
C SER A 289 -24.08 22.49 12.82
N THR A 290 -23.59 23.57 13.43
CA THR A 290 -24.02 24.93 13.16
C THR A 290 -23.33 25.40 11.87
N LEU A 291 -24.07 26.01 10.94
CA LEU A 291 -23.66 26.44 9.59
C LEU A 291 -22.45 27.40 9.47
N THR A 292 -21.70 27.63 10.54
CA THR A 292 -20.53 28.51 10.54
C THR A 292 -19.28 27.72 10.12
N GLY A 293 -19.04 27.59 8.82
CA GLY A 293 -17.85 26.96 8.22
C GLY A 293 -18.16 26.03 7.05
N THR A 294 -17.22 25.16 6.67
CA THR A 294 -17.51 23.95 5.87
C THR A 294 -18.37 23.01 6.71
N GLY A 295 -19.68 23.20 6.65
CA GLY A 295 -20.65 22.34 7.32
C GLY A 295 -20.70 20.93 6.72
N PRO A 296 -21.62 20.07 7.17
CA PRO A 296 -21.76 18.71 6.68
C PRO A 296 -22.01 18.66 5.18
N ILE A 297 -21.36 17.70 4.52
CA ILE A 297 -21.45 17.46 3.09
C ILE A 297 -21.77 15.97 2.88
N GLY A 298 -22.74 15.63 2.05
CA GLY A 298 -23.00 14.22 1.74
C GLY A 298 -21.80 13.58 1.02
N VAL A 299 -21.51 14.11 -0.16
CA VAL A 299 -20.43 13.66 -1.03
C VAL A 299 -19.50 14.82 -1.37
N PHE A 300 -18.19 14.61 -1.22
CA PHE A 300 -17.20 15.63 -1.55
C PHE A 300 -16.07 15.09 -2.43
N ALA A 301 -16.04 15.54 -3.70
CA ALA A 301 -14.93 15.33 -4.63
C ALA A 301 -13.96 16.53 -4.63
N TYR A 302 -12.73 16.33 -4.14
CA TYR A 302 -11.75 17.40 -3.97
C TYR A 302 -10.46 17.16 -4.78
N ARG A 303 -9.83 18.23 -5.27
CA ARG A 303 -8.48 18.21 -5.91
C ARG A 303 -8.29 17.07 -6.92
N ASN A 304 -8.95 17.20 -8.08
CA ASN A 304 -8.89 16.21 -9.17
C ASN A 304 -9.42 14.82 -8.80
N ALA A 305 -10.22 14.68 -7.74
CA ALA A 305 -10.96 13.44 -7.52
C ALA A 305 -12.07 13.29 -8.56
N VAL A 306 -12.28 12.07 -9.01
CA VAL A 306 -13.42 11.69 -9.87
C VAL A 306 -14.31 10.79 -9.06
N MET A 307 -15.53 11.21 -8.81
CA MET A 307 -16.52 10.41 -8.11
C MET A 307 -17.66 10.08 -9.05
N SER A 308 -18.09 8.81 -9.09
CA SER A 308 -19.30 8.44 -9.81
C SER A 308 -20.25 7.58 -8.99
N PHE A 309 -21.54 7.84 -9.16
CA PHE A 309 -22.62 7.05 -8.60
C PHE A 309 -23.36 6.39 -9.76
N SER A 310 -23.32 5.06 -9.80
CA SER A 310 -24.01 4.28 -10.83
C SER A 310 -24.79 3.15 -10.19
N HIS A 311 -25.95 2.82 -10.76
CA HIS A 311 -26.82 1.74 -10.29
C HIS A 311 -27.10 1.83 -8.78
N GLY A 312 -27.25 3.04 -8.25
CA GLY A 312 -27.41 3.29 -6.82
C GLY A 312 -28.76 3.93 -6.52
N ARG A 313 -29.36 3.57 -5.39
CA ARG A 313 -30.32 4.44 -4.70
C ARG A 313 -29.55 5.25 -3.65
N ALA A 314 -28.93 6.36 -4.05
CA ALA A 314 -28.31 7.25 -3.07
C ALA A 314 -29.43 8.06 -2.45
N GLU A 315 -29.93 7.65 -1.29
CA GLU A 315 -30.70 8.58 -0.49
C GLU A 315 -29.74 9.46 0.30
N LEU A 316 -30.05 10.74 0.41
CA LEU A 316 -29.39 11.65 1.30
C LEU A 316 -30.42 12.06 2.34
N ASN A 317 -30.34 11.44 3.51
CA ASN A 317 -31.25 11.72 4.62
C ASN A 317 -30.61 12.76 5.54
N ILE A 318 -31.20 13.97 5.60
CA ILE A 318 -30.73 15.04 6.48
C ILE A 318 -31.49 14.97 7.80
N ASN A 319 -31.07 14.06 8.69
CA ASN A 319 -31.71 13.94 10.01
C ASN A 319 -31.17 14.96 11.02
N GLY A 320 -29.98 15.49 10.77
CA GLY A 320 -29.29 16.46 11.62
C GLY A 320 -29.79 17.90 11.50
N HIS A 321 -28.88 18.83 11.76
CA HIS A 321 -29.10 20.28 11.57
C HIS A 321 -28.93 20.65 10.10
N ALA A 322 -28.82 21.95 9.84
CA ALA A 322 -28.59 22.44 8.49
C ALA A 322 -27.22 21.97 7.94
N ILE A 323 -27.19 21.67 6.64
CA ILE A 323 -25.98 21.16 5.98
C ILE A 323 -25.44 22.17 4.97
N SER A 324 -24.15 22.02 4.61
CA SER A 324 -23.55 22.84 3.57
C SER A 324 -23.99 22.34 2.19
N SER A 325 -23.81 21.06 1.90
CA SER A 325 -24.11 20.52 0.58
C SER A 325 -24.57 19.06 0.61
N GLY A 326 -25.45 18.69 -0.30
CA GLY A 326 -25.67 17.27 -0.58
C GLY A 326 -24.52 16.68 -1.38
N PHE A 327 -24.23 17.31 -2.50
CA PHE A 327 -23.23 16.90 -3.47
C PHE A 327 -22.30 18.07 -3.77
N PHE A 328 -21.01 17.90 -3.54
CA PHE A 328 -20.06 18.99 -3.66
C PHE A 328 -18.78 18.58 -4.34
N GLU A 329 -18.25 19.49 -5.15
CA GLU A 329 -16.93 19.33 -5.76
C GLU A 329 -16.14 20.63 -5.74
N SER A 330 -14.80 20.50 -5.64
CA SER A 330 -13.91 21.65 -5.64
C SER A 330 -12.50 21.32 -6.13
N GLY A 331 -11.84 22.30 -6.76
CA GLY A 331 -10.41 22.23 -7.09
C GLY A 331 -10.10 21.23 -8.20
N GLY A 332 -10.84 21.26 -9.30
CA GLY A 332 -10.67 20.29 -10.41
C GLY A 332 -11.32 18.93 -10.16
N GLY A 333 -12.05 18.76 -9.05
CA GLY A 333 -12.88 17.57 -8.82
C GLY A 333 -14.00 17.43 -9.85
N VAL A 334 -14.48 16.21 -10.02
CA VAL A 334 -15.57 15.85 -10.94
C VAL A 334 -16.52 14.89 -10.22
N LEU A 335 -17.81 15.21 -10.20
CA LEU A 335 -18.85 14.36 -9.64
C LEU A 335 -19.89 14.00 -10.70
N HIS A 336 -19.98 12.71 -11.03
CA HIS A 336 -20.92 12.18 -12.01
C HIS A 336 -22.00 11.32 -11.34
N ILE A 337 -23.26 11.61 -11.64
CA ILE A 337 -24.40 10.78 -11.24
C ILE A 337 -25.02 10.26 -12.53
N SER A 338 -24.90 8.96 -12.80
CA SER A 338 -25.23 8.43 -14.13
C SER A 338 -26.46 7.54 -14.16
N GLU A 339 -26.71 6.71 -13.15
CA GLU A 339 -27.71 5.64 -13.25
C GLU A 339 -28.39 5.33 -11.92
N GLY A 340 -29.71 5.08 -11.95
CA GLY A 340 -30.50 4.67 -10.78
C GLY A 340 -31.37 5.78 -10.21
N SER A 341 -31.47 5.85 -8.88
CA SER A 341 -32.30 6.84 -8.19
C SER A 341 -31.47 7.61 -7.17
N VAL A 342 -31.54 8.94 -7.19
CA VAL A 342 -31.00 9.76 -6.10
C VAL A 342 -32.18 10.38 -5.39
N VAL A 343 -32.32 10.17 -4.08
CA VAL A 343 -33.39 10.75 -3.28
C VAL A 343 -32.77 11.67 -2.24
N VAL A 344 -32.87 12.98 -2.41
CA VAL A 344 -32.46 13.92 -1.37
C VAL A 344 -33.67 14.26 -0.53
N ASP A 345 -33.75 13.70 0.68
CA ASP A 345 -34.78 14.04 1.65
C ASP A 345 -34.24 15.08 2.63
N GLY A 346 -34.64 16.32 2.41
CA GLY A 346 -34.28 17.45 3.23
C GLY A 346 -35.00 17.48 4.57
N LYS A 347 -36.12 16.76 4.75
CA LYS A 347 -36.92 16.75 6.00
C LYS A 347 -37.26 18.14 6.53
N GLY A 348 -37.41 19.13 5.63
CA GLY A 348 -37.65 20.55 5.95
C GLY A 348 -36.42 21.30 6.47
N ARG A 349 -35.25 20.65 6.53
CA ARG A 349 -34.00 21.23 7.03
C ARG A 349 -33.38 22.17 5.99
N GLN A 350 -32.65 23.14 6.53
CA GLN A 350 -31.89 24.10 5.75
C GLN A 350 -30.68 23.42 5.08
N ILE A 351 -30.51 23.71 3.80
CA ILE A 351 -29.42 23.21 2.96
C ILE A 351 -28.82 24.45 2.29
N ALA A 352 -27.51 24.70 2.44
CA ALA A 352 -26.94 25.85 1.75
C ALA A 352 -27.08 25.66 0.23
N HIS A 353 -26.58 24.55 -0.30
CA HIS A 353 -26.84 24.16 -1.69
C HIS A 353 -27.09 22.66 -1.87
N GLY A 354 -27.94 22.28 -2.81
CA GLY A 354 -28.22 20.86 -3.09
C GLY A 354 -27.04 20.18 -3.78
N MET A 355 -26.70 20.68 -4.96
CA MET A 355 -25.51 20.33 -5.75
C MET A 355 -24.66 21.59 -5.94
N GLY A 356 -23.36 21.48 -5.67
CA GLY A 356 -22.44 22.61 -5.68
C GLY A 356 -21.11 22.30 -6.36
N SER A 357 -20.63 23.22 -7.19
CA SER A 357 -19.32 23.12 -7.84
C SER A 357 -18.54 24.43 -7.73
N GLN A 358 -17.26 24.37 -7.33
CA GLN A 358 -16.43 25.57 -7.19
C GLN A 358 -14.95 25.45 -7.55
N ALA A 359 -14.31 26.59 -7.73
CA ALA A 359 -12.86 26.76 -7.76
C ALA A 359 -12.20 25.93 -8.88
N ASN A 360 -12.62 26.17 -10.12
CA ASN A 360 -12.19 25.44 -11.31
C ASN A 360 -12.44 23.93 -11.21
N ALA A 361 -13.43 23.50 -10.43
CA ALA A 361 -13.96 22.14 -10.55
C ALA A 361 -14.58 21.96 -11.94
N GLY A 362 -14.58 20.72 -12.44
CA GLY A 362 -15.04 20.43 -13.79
C GLY A 362 -16.54 20.64 -13.90
N PHE A 363 -17.31 19.64 -13.48
CA PHE A 363 -18.76 19.64 -13.62
C PHE A 363 -19.41 18.63 -12.67
N THR A 364 -20.37 19.09 -11.85
CA THR A 364 -21.28 18.21 -11.14
C THR A 364 -22.41 17.89 -12.11
N GLY A 365 -22.33 16.70 -12.70
CA GLY A 365 -23.14 16.32 -13.84
C GLY A 365 -24.04 15.14 -13.57
N CYS A 366 -25.29 15.27 -13.97
CA CYS A 366 -26.24 14.16 -14.04
C CYS A 366 -26.45 13.78 -15.50
N THR A 367 -25.83 12.69 -15.98
CA THR A 367 -25.80 12.36 -17.42
C THR A 367 -26.78 11.25 -17.83
N GLY A 368 -27.32 10.47 -16.88
CA GLY A 368 -28.33 9.45 -17.17
C GLY A 368 -27.83 8.27 -18.02
N ALA A 369 -28.67 7.25 -18.15
CA ALA A 369 -28.55 6.20 -19.17
C ALA A 369 -29.93 5.83 -19.74
N VAL A 370 -29.95 5.03 -20.80
CA VAL A 370 -31.20 4.50 -21.38
C VAL A 370 -31.89 3.52 -20.43
N THR A 371 -33.21 3.38 -20.56
CA THR A 371 -34.01 2.40 -19.82
C THR A 371 -33.41 0.99 -19.90
N PRO A 372 -33.41 0.22 -18.79
CA PRO A 372 -34.01 0.49 -17.48
C PRO A 372 -33.18 1.38 -16.53
N ASN A 373 -32.03 1.91 -16.97
CA ASN A 373 -31.05 2.57 -16.11
C ASN A 373 -31.19 4.11 -16.08
N GLN A 374 -32.39 4.64 -16.34
CA GLN A 374 -32.65 6.07 -16.25
C GLN A 374 -32.27 6.60 -14.88
N LEU A 375 -31.68 7.80 -14.85
CA LEU A 375 -31.44 8.50 -13.61
C LEU A 375 -32.71 9.23 -13.18
N THR A 376 -33.22 8.93 -11.99
CA THR A 376 -34.28 9.71 -11.35
C THR A 376 -33.74 10.42 -10.12
N ILE A 377 -33.76 11.75 -10.12
CA ILE A 377 -33.35 12.57 -8.98
C ILE A 377 -34.61 13.12 -8.33
N THR A 378 -34.87 12.76 -7.08
CA THR A 378 -36.02 13.19 -6.31
C THR A 378 -35.56 14.06 -5.14
N TRP A 379 -36.09 15.27 -5.06
CA TRP A 379 -35.84 16.18 -3.95
C TRP A 379 -37.12 16.30 -3.13
N ILE A 380 -37.03 16.07 -1.82
CA ILE A 380 -38.18 15.99 -0.92
C ILE A 380 -37.97 16.98 0.22
N ASN A 381 -38.90 17.92 0.39
CA ASN A 381 -38.92 18.85 1.51
C ASN A 381 -37.56 19.55 1.78
N CYS A 382 -36.82 19.95 0.75
CA CYS A 382 -35.56 20.67 0.92
C CYS A 382 -35.81 22.17 1.13
N ASN A 383 -35.05 22.81 2.03
CA ASN A 383 -35.10 24.25 2.23
C ASN A 383 -33.75 24.87 1.85
N PHE A 384 -33.64 25.34 0.60
CA PHE A 384 -32.39 25.88 0.07
C PHE A 384 -32.17 27.32 0.54
N ILE A 385 -31.02 27.58 1.16
CA ILE A 385 -30.62 28.94 1.58
C ILE A 385 -29.95 29.68 0.42
N VAL A 386 -29.08 28.99 -0.34
CA VAL A 386 -28.33 29.59 -1.45
C VAL A 386 -28.93 29.21 -2.79
N ALA A 387 -29.01 27.91 -3.09
CA ALA A 387 -29.68 27.39 -4.29
C ALA A 387 -29.75 25.86 -4.31
N ALA A 388 -30.70 25.25 -5.02
CA ALA A 388 -30.61 23.82 -5.31
C ALA A 388 -29.37 23.50 -6.16
N TYR A 389 -29.11 24.26 -7.22
CA TYR A 389 -27.90 24.15 -8.05
C TYR A 389 -27.02 25.39 -7.93
N TRP A 390 -25.78 25.23 -7.45
CA TRP A 390 -24.86 26.33 -7.19
C TRP A 390 -23.52 26.12 -7.90
N ALA A 391 -23.04 27.13 -8.62
CA ALA A 391 -21.75 27.09 -9.30
C ALA A 391 -20.94 28.37 -9.08
N TYR A 392 -19.62 28.24 -8.86
CA TYR A 392 -18.71 29.36 -8.59
C TYR A 392 -17.32 29.20 -9.22
N ALA A 393 -16.77 30.29 -9.76
CA ALA A 393 -15.40 30.40 -10.28
C ALA A 393 -15.03 29.31 -11.30
N LEU A 394 -15.50 29.48 -12.55
CA LEU A 394 -15.17 28.62 -13.69
C LEU A 394 -15.56 27.14 -13.49
N ALA A 395 -16.65 26.92 -12.76
CA ALA A 395 -17.17 25.60 -12.44
C ALA A 395 -18.61 25.44 -12.94
N GLY A 396 -19.11 24.21 -12.94
CA GLY A 396 -20.39 23.87 -13.55
C GLY A 396 -21.23 22.92 -12.72
N VAL A 397 -22.55 23.13 -12.71
CA VAL A 397 -23.52 22.16 -12.19
C VAL A 397 -24.62 21.97 -13.21
N GLY A 398 -25.06 20.74 -13.45
CA GLY A 398 -26.22 20.56 -14.31
C GLY A 398 -26.73 19.14 -14.50
N VAL A 399 -27.86 19.09 -15.18
CA VAL A 399 -28.59 17.88 -15.51
C VAL A 399 -28.71 17.77 -17.03
N SER A 400 -28.35 16.62 -17.59
CA SER A 400 -28.43 16.39 -19.03
C SER A 400 -29.88 16.52 -19.54
N ASN A 401 -30.02 17.15 -20.70
CA ASN A 401 -31.27 17.21 -21.46
C ASN A 401 -31.43 16.04 -22.44
N ASP A 402 -30.51 15.07 -22.43
CA ASP A 402 -30.49 13.98 -23.41
C ASP A 402 -31.80 13.18 -23.41
N VAL A 403 -32.28 12.91 -24.62
CA VAL A 403 -33.44 12.07 -24.90
C VAL A 403 -33.01 11.04 -25.91
N ILE A 404 -33.03 9.76 -25.53
CA ILE A 404 -32.66 8.66 -26.42
C ILE A 404 -33.93 7.86 -26.71
N SER A 405 -34.26 7.72 -27.99
CA SER A 405 -35.47 7.01 -28.43
C SER A 405 -36.77 7.57 -27.83
N GLY A 406 -36.86 8.89 -27.66
CA GLY A 406 -38.03 9.57 -27.08
C GLY A 406 -38.13 9.45 -25.55
N VAL A 407 -37.14 8.86 -24.90
CA VAL A 407 -37.11 8.60 -23.46
C VAL A 407 -36.04 9.49 -22.81
N PRO A 408 -36.39 10.38 -21.85
CA PRO A 408 -35.40 11.16 -21.12
C PRO A 408 -34.41 10.26 -20.38
N VAL A 409 -33.11 10.54 -20.45
CA VAL A 409 -32.13 9.75 -19.67
C VAL A 409 -32.04 10.20 -18.21
N VAL A 410 -32.47 11.44 -17.93
CA VAL A 410 -32.64 11.99 -16.58
C VAL A 410 -34.05 12.53 -16.35
N THR A 411 -34.62 12.17 -15.20
CA THR A 411 -35.85 12.72 -14.63
C THR A 411 -35.53 13.43 -13.32
N VAL A 412 -36.04 14.65 -13.13
CA VAL A 412 -35.95 15.37 -11.85
C VAL A 412 -37.35 15.55 -11.29
N VAL A 413 -37.53 15.24 -10.02
CA VAL A 413 -38.79 15.35 -9.28
C VAL A 413 -38.55 16.28 -8.09
N ASP A 414 -39.34 17.35 -7.98
CA ASP A 414 -39.42 18.19 -6.79
C ASP A 414 -40.73 17.87 -6.04
N SER A 415 -40.60 17.50 -4.77
CA SER A 415 -41.71 17.21 -3.85
C SER A 415 -41.65 18.14 -2.63
N GLY A 416 -41.93 19.42 -2.86
CA GLY A 416 -42.12 20.40 -1.79
C GLY A 416 -40.84 21.09 -1.33
N CYS A 417 -39.86 21.24 -2.21
CA CYS A 417 -38.68 22.04 -1.92
C CYS A 417 -39.00 23.55 -1.99
N VAL A 418 -38.30 24.33 -1.18
CA VAL A 418 -38.42 25.79 -1.10
C VAL A 418 -37.04 26.44 -1.19
N GLY A 419 -37.03 27.75 -1.46
CA GLY A 419 -35.79 28.52 -1.64
C GLY A 419 -35.37 28.65 -3.11
N PRO A 420 -34.16 29.19 -3.36
CA PRO A 420 -33.70 29.48 -4.71
C PRO A 420 -33.41 28.22 -5.52
N GLU A 421 -33.80 28.20 -6.79
CA GLU A 421 -33.54 27.10 -7.71
C GLU A 421 -32.07 27.01 -8.12
N TYR A 422 -31.46 28.14 -8.48
CA TYR A 422 -30.11 28.18 -9.03
C TYR A 422 -29.29 29.36 -8.52
N ASN A 423 -27.97 29.25 -8.60
CA ASN A 423 -27.06 30.38 -8.37
C ASN A 423 -25.77 30.16 -9.16
N ALA A 424 -25.67 30.85 -10.31
CA ALA A 424 -24.52 30.78 -11.22
C ALA A 424 -23.69 32.05 -11.05
N THR A 425 -22.58 31.97 -10.32
CA THR A 425 -21.76 33.13 -9.98
C THR A 425 -20.57 33.31 -10.95
N VAL A 426 -19.46 33.90 -10.47
CA VAL A 426 -18.31 34.39 -11.27
C VAL A 426 -17.86 33.38 -12.32
N ASN A 427 -18.14 33.67 -13.59
CA ASN A 427 -17.79 32.84 -14.75
C ASN A 427 -18.20 31.36 -14.60
N ALA A 428 -19.27 31.07 -13.89
CA ALA A 428 -19.75 29.71 -13.63
C ALA A 428 -21.01 29.42 -14.45
N PHE A 429 -21.34 28.14 -14.64
CA PHE A 429 -22.55 27.76 -15.37
C PHE A 429 -23.45 26.83 -14.58
N VAL A 430 -24.76 27.07 -14.66
CA VAL A 430 -25.79 26.16 -14.17
C VAL A 430 -26.67 25.75 -15.34
N TYR A 431 -26.85 24.44 -15.53
CA TYR A 431 -27.60 23.86 -16.64
C TYR A 431 -28.74 22.97 -16.12
N GLY A 432 -29.98 23.45 -16.19
CA GLY A 432 -31.19 22.72 -15.77
C GLY A 432 -31.65 21.67 -16.77
N GLY A 433 -31.22 21.76 -18.03
CA GLY A 433 -31.50 20.76 -19.07
C GLY A 433 -32.97 20.65 -19.46
N GLY A 434 -33.75 21.73 -19.29
CA GLY A 434 -35.19 21.75 -19.49
C GLY A 434 -35.94 20.88 -18.48
N LYS A 435 -35.33 20.56 -17.33
CA LYS A 435 -35.94 19.79 -16.24
C LYS A 435 -36.44 20.73 -15.13
N VAL A 436 -37.25 20.18 -14.24
CA VAL A 436 -37.59 20.86 -12.99
C VAL A 436 -36.30 21.05 -12.19
N ILE A 437 -36.06 22.27 -11.72
CA ILE A 437 -35.01 22.56 -10.73
C ILE A 437 -35.70 22.70 -9.38
N PRO A 438 -35.25 21.99 -8.33
CA PRO A 438 -35.90 22.06 -7.02
C PRO A 438 -35.86 23.46 -6.43
N GLY A 439 -36.94 23.87 -5.77
CA GLY A 439 -37.07 25.20 -5.18
C GLY A 439 -38.36 25.90 -5.59
N ALA A 440 -38.63 27.03 -4.93
CA ALA A 440 -39.88 27.79 -5.14
C ALA A 440 -39.64 29.22 -5.62
N THR A 441 -38.38 29.66 -5.67
CA THR A 441 -38.01 31.01 -6.08
C THR A 441 -36.92 30.96 -7.13
N ALA A 442 -37.02 31.82 -8.14
CA ALA A 442 -35.98 31.96 -9.14
C ALA A 442 -34.63 32.28 -8.49
N GLY A 443 -33.57 31.73 -9.08
CA GLY A 443 -32.20 31.91 -8.66
C GLY A 443 -31.57 33.25 -9.03
N SER A 444 -30.25 33.34 -8.92
CA SER A 444 -29.48 34.51 -9.38
C SER A 444 -28.34 34.13 -10.32
N VAL A 445 -27.99 35.07 -11.20
CA VAL A 445 -26.84 34.98 -12.11
C VAL A 445 -25.91 36.14 -11.80
N GLY A 446 -24.69 35.82 -11.37
CA GLY A 446 -23.63 36.78 -11.08
C GLY A 446 -22.84 37.18 -12.33
N SER A 447 -21.78 37.96 -12.12
CA SER A 447 -20.92 38.45 -13.21
C SER A 447 -20.30 37.31 -14.03
N GLY A 448 -20.55 37.32 -15.35
CA GLY A 448 -20.06 36.28 -16.27
C GLY A 448 -20.68 34.89 -16.07
N GLY A 449 -21.60 34.74 -15.11
CA GLY A 449 -22.31 33.50 -14.89
C GLY A 449 -23.34 33.24 -16.00
N VAL A 450 -23.66 31.97 -16.23
CA VAL A 450 -24.67 31.54 -17.19
C VAL A 450 -25.65 30.61 -16.51
N PHE A 451 -26.94 30.88 -16.65
CA PHE A 451 -27.99 29.92 -16.34
C PHE A 451 -28.70 29.53 -17.63
N GLN A 452 -28.79 28.23 -17.87
CA GLN A 452 -29.58 27.66 -18.95
C GLN A 452 -30.63 26.72 -18.34
N PRO A 453 -31.92 27.06 -18.42
CA PRO A 453 -32.98 26.29 -17.76
C PRO A 453 -33.15 24.88 -18.31
#